data_AF-A0A918IG90-F1
#
_entry.id   AF-A0A918IG90-F1
#
_cell.length_a   1.000
_cell.length_b   1.000
_cell.length_c   1.000
_cell.angle_alpha   90.00
_cell.angle_beta   90.00
_cell.angle_gamma   90.00
#
_symmetry.space_group_name_H-M   'P 1'
#
loop_
_entity.id
_entity.type
_entity.pdbx_description
1 polymer ?
#
loop_
_entity_poly.entity_id
_entity_poly.type
_entity_poly.pdbx_seq_one_letter_code
_entity_poly.pdbx_strand_id
1 'polypeptide(L)'
;MARPPQPRRITLGGREAVALTLREYEQLVASRRQIGGQSARVRVLAQQARRTERLLHDLETLIAASRDDCPGRPHQASAACPDGAQGGADAPCLRCAIAALLRRHRDPAA
;
A
#
# COMPACT_ATOMS: atom_id res chain seq x y z
N MET A 1 24.10 -15.20 21.58
CA MET A 1 22.90 -15.86 21.02
C MET A 1 22.03 -16.33 22.18
N ALA A 2 20.78 -15.85 22.28
CA ALA A 2 19.89 -16.21 23.38
C ALA A 2 19.30 -17.60 23.12
N ARG A 3 19.54 -18.55 24.05
CA ARG A 3 18.97 -19.89 23.98
C ARG A 3 17.44 -19.77 24.03
N PRO A 4 16.68 -20.44 23.14
CA PRO A 4 15.23 -20.41 23.22
C PRO A 4 14.82 -20.96 24.59
N PRO A 5 13.91 -20.29 25.31
CA PRO A 5 13.50 -20.75 26.64
C PRO A 5 12.91 -22.15 26.50
N GLN A 6 13.42 -23.11 27.28
CA GLN A 6 12.85 -24.45 27.31
C GLN A 6 11.51 -24.39 28.04
N PRO A 7 10.39 -24.71 27.38
CA PRO A 7 9.07 -24.59 27.99
C PRO A 7 8.93 -25.61 29.12
N ARG A 8 8.70 -25.11 30.35
CA ARG A 8 8.37 -25.95 31.51
C ARG A 8 6.90 -26.32 31.44
N ARG A 9 6.60 -27.50 30.91
CA ARG A 9 5.23 -27.99 30.76
C ARG A 9 4.69 -28.52 32.09
N ILE A 10 3.46 -28.15 32.41
CA ILE A 10 2.69 -28.61 33.57
C ILE A 10 1.27 -28.97 33.12
N THR A 11 0.55 -29.73 33.93
CA THR A 11 -0.87 -30.02 33.68
C THR A 11 -1.72 -29.32 34.73
N LEU A 12 -2.62 -28.44 34.31
CA LEU A 12 -3.56 -27.70 35.17
C LEU A 12 -4.98 -28.12 34.81
N GLY A 13 -5.67 -28.81 35.73
CA GLY A 13 -7.05 -29.28 35.50
C GLY A 13 -7.21 -30.15 34.25
N GLY A 14 -6.21 -30.99 33.96
CA GLY A 14 -6.19 -31.85 32.76
C GLY A 14 -5.79 -31.16 31.46
N ARG A 15 -5.47 -29.85 31.48
CA ARG A 15 -4.98 -29.10 30.31
C ARG A 15 -3.48 -28.87 30.42
N GLU A 16 -2.77 -29.06 29.31
CA GLU A 16 -1.34 -28.74 29.22
C GLU A 16 -1.12 -27.22 29.29
N ALA A 17 -0.21 -26.78 30.13
CA ALA A 17 0.14 -25.39 30.33
C ALA A 17 1.67 -25.23 30.44
N VAL A 18 2.17 -24.00 30.26
CA VAL A 18 3.60 -23.67 30.41
C VAL A 18 3.76 -22.76 31.62
N ALA A 19 4.61 -23.17 32.56
CA ALA A 19 5.01 -22.35 33.70
C ALA A 19 6.11 -21.38 33.28
N LEU A 20 5.86 -20.09 33.47
CA LEU A 20 6.83 -19.02 33.27
C LEU A 20 7.11 -18.35 34.62
N THR A 21 8.37 -17.97 34.85
CA THR A 21 8.69 -17.00 35.90
C THR A 21 8.10 -15.63 35.55
N LEU A 22 7.93 -14.76 36.54
CA LEU A 22 7.41 -13.40 36.31
C LEU A 22 8.22 -12.65 35.24
N ARG A 23 9.55 -12.74 35.32
CA ARG A 23 10.47 -12.13 34.35
C ARG A 23 10.26 -12.67 32.93
N GLU A 24 10.09 -13.98 32.77
CA GLU A 24 9.85 -14.60 31.46
C GLU A 24 8.48 -14.20 30.90
N TYR A 25 7.45 -14.09 31.75
CA TYR A 25 6.14 -13.60 31.36
C TYR A 25 6.19 -12.14 30.88
N GLU A 26 6.85 -11.26 31.63
CA GLU A 26 7.01 -9.85 31.25
C GLU A 26 7.78 -9.71 29.92
N GLN A 27 8.86 -10.48 29.75
CA GLN A 27 9.62 -10.51 28.50
C GLN A 27 8.77 -11.02 27.33
N LEU A 28 7.92 -12.03 27.54
CA LEU A 28 6.99 -12.53 26.53
C LEU A 28 5.95 -11.47 26.15
N VAL A 29 5.38 -10.76 27.12
CA VAL A 29 4.42 -9.67 26.87
C VAL A 29 5.07 -8.53 26.11
N ALA A 30 6.28 -8.12 26.50
CA ALA A 30 7.04 -7.09 25.80
C ALA A 30 7.36 -7.50 24.35
N SER A 31 7.84 -8.73 24.16
CA SER A 31 8.10 -9.30 22.83
C SER A 31 6.83 -9.34 21.97
N ARG A 32 5.69 -9.78 22.53
CA ARG A 32 4.40 -9.78 21.83
C ARG A 32 3.99 -8.37 21.39
N ARG A 33 4.19 -7.36 22.25
CA ARG A 33 3.91 -5.95 21.91
C ARG A 33 4.82 -5.45 20.79
N GLN A 34 6.11 -5.77 20.85
CA GLN A 34 7.06 -5.40 19.82
C GLN A 34 6.70 -6.04 18.47
N ILE A 35 6.43 -7.35 18.45
CA ILE A 35 5.99 -8.06 17.25
C ILE A 35 4.69 -7.46 16.72
N GLY A 36 3.70 -7.22 17.59
CA GLY A 36 2.45 -6.58 17.19
C GLY A 36 2.65 -5.21 16.54
N GLY A 37 3.53 -4.38 17.10
CA GLY A 37 3.90 -3.09 16.51
C GLY A 37 4.63 -3.22 15.17
N GLN A 38 5.56 -4.18 15.05
CA GLN A 38 6.26 -4.44 13.78
C GLN A 38 5.32 -4.98 12.70
N SER A 39 4.41 -5.90 13.05
CA SER A 39 3.40 -6.40 12.11
C SER A 39 2.46 -5.30 11.63
N ALA A 40 2.07 -4.37 12.50
CA ALA A 40 1.28 -3.21 12.10
C ALA A 40 2.04 -2.31 11.10
N ARG A 41 3.33 -2.05 11.34
CA ARG A 41 4.19 -1.29 10.42
C ARG A 41 4.35 -1.97 9.06
N VAL A 42 4.62 -3.28 9.06
CA VAL A 42 4.70 -4.08 7.83
C VAL A 42 3.38 -4.03 7.05
N ARG A 43 2.23 -4.09 7.73
CA ARG A 43 0.93 -3.98 7.07
C ARG A 43 0.74 -2.63 6.38
N VAL A 44 1.10 -1.52 7.03
CA VAL A 44 1.04 -0.18 6.43
C VAL A 44 1.98 -0.07 5.23
N LEU A 45 3.22 -0.54 5.35
CA LEU A 45 4.19 -0.54 4.26
C LEU A 45 3.71 -1.38 3.07
N ALA A 46 3.16 -2.57 3.32
CA ALA A 46 2.60 -3.42 2.27
C ALA A 46 1.42 -2.76 1.55
N GLN A 47 0.56 -2.04 2.30
CA GLN A 47 -0.54 -1.28 1.70
C GLN A 47 -0.03 -0.12 0.83
N GLN A 48 1.01 0.58 1.27
CA GLN A 48 1.67 1.63 0.49
C GLN A 48 2.32 1.07 -0.78
N ALA A 49 3.04 -0.06 -0.68
CA ALA A 49 3.65 -0.72 -1.83
C ALA A 49 2.61 -1.10 -2.90
N ARG A 50 1.52 -1.77 -2.50
CA ARG A 50 0.40 -2.11 -3.40
C ARG A 50 -0.24 -0.89 -4.05
N ARG A 51 -0.31 0.24 -3.33
CA ARG A 51 -0.84 1.49 -3.88
C ARG A 51 0.07 2.06 -4.96
N THR A 52 1.38 2.00 -4.74
CA THR A 52 2.39 2.44 -5.73
C THR A 52 2.38 1.55 -6.97
N GLU A 53 2.29 0.23 -6.80
CA GLU A 53 2.18 -0.72 -7.92
C GLU A 53 0.97 -0.41 -8.80
N ARG A 54 -0.20 -0.15 -8.19
CA ARG A 54 -1.41 0.25 -8.94
C ARG A 54 -1.23 1.56 -9.70
N LEU A 55 -0.60 2.56 -9.08
CA LEU A 55 -0.33 3.84 -9.75
C LEU A 55 0.56 3.64 -10.99
N LEU A 56 1.62 2.83 -10.87
CA LEU A 56 2.51 2.53 -12.00
C LEU A 56 1.76 1.83 -13.12
N HIS A 57 0.93 0.84 -12.80
CA HIS A 57 0.13 0.13 -13.78
C HIS A 57 -0.90 1.03 -14.49
N ASP A 58 -1.56 1.92 -13.75
CA ASP A 58 -2.50 2.89 -14.32
C ASP A 58 -1.76 3.88 -15.24
N LEU A 59 -0.56 4.33 -14.87
CA LEU A 59 0.28 5.17 -15.73
C LEU A 59 0.72 4.45 -17.01
N GLU A 60 1.15 3.19 -16.91
CA GLU A 60 1.51 2.36 -18.06
C GLU A 60 0.34 2.22 -19.02
N THR A 61 -0.86 2.00 -18.49
CA THR A 61 -2.09 1.86 -19.27
C THR A 61 -2.45 3.15 -20.01
N LEU A 62 -2.35 4.31 -19.33
CA LEU A 62 -2.59 5.62 -19.95
C LEU A 62 -1.57 5.93 -21.06
N ILE A 63 -0.30 5.60 -20.85
CA ILE A 63 0.76 5.78 -21.86
C ILE A 63 0.51 4.85 -23.06
N ALA A 64 0.15 3.59 -22.82
CA ALA A 64 -0.16 2.64 -23.88
C ALA A 64 -1.35 3.12 -24.74
N ALA A 65 -2.46 3.50 -24.11
CA ALA A 65 -3.64 4.00 -24.81
C ALA A 65 -3.33 5.25 -25.66
N SER A 66 -2.46 6.15 -25.17
CA SER A 66 -2.07 7.35 -25.94
C SER A 66 -1.24 7.06 -27.19
N ARG A 67 -0.57 5.91 -27.26
CA ARG A 67 0.19 5.50 -28.46
C ARG A 67 -0.74 5.00 -29.56
N ASP A 68 -1.86 4.37 -29.20
CA ASP A 68 -2.83 3.81 -30.14
C ASP A 68 -3.71 4.90 -30.77
N ASP A 69 -3.89 6.05 -30.09
CA ASP A 69 -4.72 7.18 -30.53
C ASP A 69 -3.97 8.25 -31.35
N CYS A 70 -2.77 7.97 -31.88
CA CYS A 70 -1.92 8.98 -32.54
C CYS A 70 -1.89 8.89 -34.08
N PRO A 71 -2.78 9.59 -34.82
CA PRO A 71 -2.57 9.89 -36.24
C PRO A 71 -1.67 11.14 -36.37
N GLY A 72 -0.36 10.91 -36.53
CA GLY A 72 0.69 11.84 -36.98
C GLY A 72 0.38 13.35 -37.07
N ARG A 73 0.18 14.05 -35.94
CA ARG A 73 0.19 15.52 -35.86
C ARG A 73 1.11 16.02 -34.74
N PRO A 74 1.93 17.06 -34.96
CA PRO A 74 2.85 17.56 -33.95
C PRO A 74 2.07 18.24 -32.81
N HIS A 75 2.20 17.70 -31.60
CA HIS A 75 1.55 18.19 -30.40
C HIS A 75 1.98 19.62 -30.04
N GLN A 76 1.10 20.61 -30.24
CA GLN A 76 1.18 21.87 -29.50
C GLN A 76 0.55 21.65 -28.12
N ALA A 77 1.39 21.68 -27.10
CA ALA A 77 1.00 21.54 -25.70
C ALA A 77 0.24 22.78 -25.22
N SER A 78 -1.09 22.75 -25.25
CA SER A 78 -1.88 23.76 -24.53
C SER A 78 -1.85 23.46 -23.03
N ALA A 79 -1.45 24.45 -22.23
CA ALA A 79 -1.05 24.32 -20.83
C ALA A 79 -2.22 24.33 -19.83
N ALA A 80 -3.48 24.29 -20.27
CA ALA A 80 -4.64 24.36 -19.39
C ALA A 80 -5.55 23.14 -19.58
N CYS A 81 -5.61 22.28 -18.57
CA CYS A 81 -6.65 21.27 -18.46
C CYS A 81 -7.92 21.97 -17.94
N PRO A 82 -9.01 22.07 -18.71
CA PRO A 82 -10.26 22.58 -18.18
C PRO A 82 -10.81 21.57 -17.16
N ASP A 83 -11.02 22.02 -15.92
CA ASP A 83 -11.78 21.28 -14.91
C ASP A 83 -13.26 21.31 -15.32
N GLY A 84 -13.67 20.38 -16.17
CA GLY A 84 -15.06 20.32 -16.62
C GLY A 84 -15.25 19.36 -17.76
N ALA A 85 -15.58 18.11 -17.44
CA ALA A 85 -16.11 17.17 -18.41
C ALA A 85 -17.46 17.69 -18.92
N GLN A 86 -17.48 18.29 -20.11
CA GLN A 86 -18.70 18.44 -20.89
C GLN A 86 -18.37 18.69 -22.37
N GLY A 87 -18.59 17.65 -23.17
CA GLY A 87 -18.99 17.77 -24.58
C GLY A 87 -17.89 18.11 -25.57
N GLY A 88 -17.42 17.10 -26.30
CA GLY A 88 -16.67 17.28 -27.54
C GLY A 88 -15.60 16.22 -27.70
N ALA A 89 -15.76 15.36 -28.70
CA ALA A 89 -14.85 14.28 -29.03
C ALA A 89 -13.43 14.80 -29.30
N ASP A 90 -12.50 14.45 -28.43
CA ASP A 90 -11.14 14.02 -28.75
C ASP A 90 -10.48 13.65 -27.42
N ALA A 91 -9.74 12.54 -27.41
CA ALA A 91 -9.21 11.89 -26.22
C ALA A 91 -8.66 12.89 -25.17
N PRO A 92 -9.03 12.77 -23.88
CA PRO A 92 -8.50 13.65 -22.85
C PRO A 92 -6.98 13.62 -22.93
N CYS A 93 -6.34 14.77 -23.12
CA CYS A 93 -4.91 14.80 -23.38
C CYS A 93 -4.18 14.07 -22.24
N LEU A 94 -3.18 13.25 -22.59
CA LEU A 94 -2.47 12.37 -21.65
C LEU A 94 -2.05 13.11 -20.36
N ARG A 95 -1.66 14.39 -20.48
CA ARG A 95 -1.30 15.26 -19.36
C ARG A 95 -2.45 15.46 -18.36
N CYS A 96 -3.69 15.65 -18.82
CA CYS A 96 -4.85 15.79 -17.95
C CYS A 96 -5.25 14.46 -17.31
N ALA A 97 -5.12 13.34 -18.02
CA ALA A 97 -5.35 12.01 -17.47
C ALA A 97 -4.35 11.67 -16.36
N ILE A 98 -3.06 11.95 -16.57
CA ILE A 98 -2.01 11.80 -15.55
C ILE A 98 -2.29 12.73 -14.36
N ALA A 99 -2.67 13.98 -14.59
CA ALA A 99 -2.98 14.92 -13.51
C ALA A 99 -4.18 14.44 -12.66
N ALA A 100 -5.24 13.92 -13.29
CA ALA A 100 -6.40 13.34 -12.59
C ALA A 100 -6.01 12.09 -11.78
N LEU A 101 -5.19 11.20 -12.35
CA LEU A 101 -4.68 10.01 -11.67
C LEU A 101 -3.86 10.39 -10.42
N LEU A 102 -2.96 11.37 -10.54
CA LEU A 102 -2.13 11.85 -9.43
C LEU A 102 -2.97 12.47 -8.30
N ARG A 103 -4.06 13.19 -8.64
CA ARG A 103 -4.99 13.73 -7.63
C ARG A 103 -5.70 12.63 -6.85
N ARG A 104 -6.26 11.63 -7.54
CA ARG A 104 -6.93 10.47 -6.92
C ARG A 104 -6.00 9.69 -5.97
N HIS A 105 -4.71 9.60 -6.30
CA HIS A 105 -3.72 8.94 -5.45
C HIS A 105 -3.10 9.86 -4.38
N ARG A 106 -3.35 11.17 -4.41
CA ARG A 106 -2.97 12.10 -3.33
C ARG A 106 -4.01 12.18 -2.21
N ASP A 107 -5.30 12.03 -2.51
CA ASP A 107 -6.39 12.08 -1.54
C ASP A 107 -6.94 10.67 -1.23
N PRO A 108 -6.41 9.94 -0.23
CA PRO A 108 -6.93 8.63 0.19
C PRO A 108 -8.24 8.70 1.00
N ALA A 109 -8.83 9.88 1.19
CA ALA A 109 -9.88 10.15 2.19
C ALA A 109 -11.26 10.52 1.59
N ALA A 110 -11.52 10.18 0.33
CA ALA A 110 -12.86 10.27 -0.28
C ALA A 110 -13.42 8.88 -0.58
#